data_AF-A0A923DC69-F1
#
_entry.id   AF-A0A923DC69-F1
#
_cell.length_a   1.000
_cell.length_b   1.000
_cell.length_c   1.000
_cell.angle_alpha   90.00
_cell.angle_beta   90.00
_cell.angle_gamma   90.00
#
_symmetry.space_group_name_H-M   'P 1'
#
loop_
_entity.id
_entity.type
_entity.pdbx_description
1 polymer ?
#
loop_
_entity_poly.entity_id
_entity_poly.type
_entity_poly.pdbx_seq_one_letter_code
_entity_poly.pdbx_strand_id
1 'polypeptide(L)'
;MQVGLQMKLKAMLWDIPDSQRLEIANNILSNPVETFRESDELFIKALNSLKWYELTKLLGKQNLLVLLTDTTIRKLYPVQRRTYYTNARRLLSKYSVSTSGQSA
;
A
#
# COMPACT_ATOMS: atom_id res chain seq x y z
N MET A 1 0.87 3.29 18.86
CA MET A 1 0.26 2.82 17.58
C MET A 1 1.25 2.79 16.41
N GLN A 2 2.12 3.80 16.26
CA GLN A 2 3.18 3.86 15.23
C GLN A 2 4.23 2.74 15.37
N VAL A 3 4.62 2.41 16.61
CA VAL A 3 5.55 1.32 16.94
C VAL A 3 5.08 -0.03 16.40
N GLY A 4 3.77 -0.31 16.46
CA GLY A 4 3.20 -1.55 15.94
C GLY A 4 3.30 -1.67 14.41
N LEU A 5 3.09 -0.56 13.69
CA LEU A 5 3.26 -0.53 12.23
C LEU A 5 4.73 -0.64 11.85
N GLN A 6 5.64 0.03 12.56
CA GLN A 6 7.07 -0.05 12.31
C GLN A 6 7.61 -1.47 12.49
N MET A 7 7.17 -2.20 13.53
CA MET A 7 7.53 -3.62 13.70
C MET A 7 7.04 -4.48 12.54
N LYS A 8 5.83 -4.24 12.05
CA LYS A 8 5.29 -4.95 10.88
C LYS A 8 6.02 -4.63 9.59
N LEU A 9 6.41 -3.38 9.38
CA LEU A 9 7.22 -2.98 8.23
C LEU A 9 8.59 -3.67 8.28
N LYS A 10 9.25 -3.73 9.44
CA LYS A 10 10.49 -4.50 9.58
C LYS A 10 10.29 -6.00 9.27
N ALA A 11 9.21 -6.60 9.78
CA ALA A 11 8.88 -8.00 9.51
C ALA A 11 8.53 -8.26 8.03
N MET A 12 7.90 -7.29 7.36
CA MET A 12 7.64 -7.34 5.92
C MET A 12 8.94 -7.38 5.10
N LEU A 13 10.01 -6.75 5.60
CA LEU A 13 11.33 -6.66 4.97
C LEU A 13 12.29 -7.76 5.47
N TRP A 14 11.77 -8.90 5.93
CA TRP A 14 12.58 -9.99 6.51
C TRP A 14 13.66 -10.52 5.55
N ASP A 15 13.50 -10.32 4.24
CA ASP A 15 14.45 -10.75 3.22
C ASP A 15 15.54 -9.71 2.92
N ILE A 16 15.41 -8.50 3.45
CA ILE A 16 16.40 -7.42 3.32
C ILE A 16 17.42 -7.50 4.47
N PRO A 17 18.70 -7.15 4.27
CA PRO A 17 19.68 -7.03 5.35
C PRO A 17 19.21 -6.11 6.49
N ASP A 18 19.43 -6.52 7.73
CA ASP A 18 18.89 -5.82 8.91
C ASP A 18 19.34 -4.35 9.00
N SER A 19 20.56 -4.04 8.55
CA SER A 19 21.11 -2.69 8.48
C SER A 19 20.29 -1.74 7.58
N GLN A 20 19.63 -2.26 6.55
CA GLN A 20 18.82 -1.47 5.61
C GLN A 20 17.33 -1.45 5.99
N ARG A 21 16.84 -2.45 6.74
CA ARG A 21 15.42 -2.56 7.10
C ARG A 21 14.90 -1.34 7.85
N LEU A 22 15.69 -0.84 8.80
CA LEU A 22 15.28 0.31 9.61
C LEU A 22 15.12 1.57 8.75
N GLU A 23 16.07 1.81 7.86
CA GLU A 23 16.04 2.95 6.95
C GLU A 23 14.84 2.87 6.00
N ILE A 24 14.64 1.74 5.33
CA ILE A 24 13.51 1.54 4.42
C ILE A 24 12.17 1.67 5.16
N ALA A 25 12.04 1.08 6.35
CA ALA A 25 10.82 1.21 7.15
C ALA A 25 10.55 2.68 7.54
N ASN A 26 11.59 3.45 7.87
CA ASN A 26 11.46 4.87 8.18
C ASN A 26 11.10 5.70 6.93
N ASN A 27 11.62 5.36 5.76
CA ASN A 27 11.27 6.00 4.49
C ASN A 27 9.80 5.75 4.14
N ILE A 28 9.32 4.50 4.30
CA ILE A 28 7.90 4.15 4.14
C ILE A 28 7.03 4.95 5.11
N LEU A 29 7.44 5.12 6.37
CA LEU A 29 6.63 5.87 7.35
C LEU A 29 6.62 7.38 7.09
N SER A 30 7.71 7.93 6.56
CA SER A 30 7.86 9.37 6.32
C SER A 30 7.26 9.81 4.99
N ASN A 31 7.39 9.00 3.93
CA ASN A 31 6.86 9.29 2.61
C ASN A 31 6.36 8.02 1.91
N PRO A 32 5.24 7.43 2.37
CA PRO A 32 4.78 6.13 1.90
C PRO A 32 4.40 6.10 0.43
N VAL A 33 3.78 7.18 -0.07
CA VAL A 33 3.28 7.24 -1.45
C VAL A 33 4.45 7.25 -2.43
N GLU A 34 5.45 8.09 -2.19
CA GLU A 34 6.60 8.18 -3.09
C GLU A 34 7.46 6.91 -3.01
N THR A 35 7.70 6.40 -1.79
CA THR A 35 8.48 5.16 -1.61
C THR A 35 7.89 3.98 -2.38
N PHE A 36 6.55 3.83 -2.38
CA PHE A 36 5.88 2.76 -3.12
C PHE A 36 5.73 3.04 -4.62
N ARG A 37 5.77 4.30 -5.04
CA ARG A 37 5.79 4.67 -6.46
C ARG A 37 7.16 4.36 -7.08
N GLU A 38 8.23 4.64 -6.36
CA GLU A 38 9.61 4.41 -6.80
C GLU A 38 9.97 2.90 -6.77
N SER A 39 9.36 2.14 -5.85
CA SER A 39 9.60 0.70 -5.70
C SER A 39 8.32 -0.12 -5.70
N ASP A 40 8.00 -0.64 -6.89
CA ASP A 40 6.93 -1.63 -7.08
C ASP A 40 7.13 -2.85 -6.18
N GLU A 41 8.38 -3.29 -5.96
CA GLU A 41 8.67 -4.44 -5.11
C GLU A 41 8.25 -4.20 -3.66
N LEU A 42 8.62 -3.05 -3.09
CA LEU A 42 8.21 -2.68 -1.73
C LEU A 42 6.69 -2.59 -1.62
N PHE A 43 6.02 -2.07 -2.65
CA PHE A 43 4.57 -2.00 -2.64
C PHE A 43 3.93 -3.39 -2.70
N ILE A 44 4.44 -4.30 -3.54
CA ILE A 44 3.98 -5.69 -3.61
C ILE A 44 4.17 -6.41 -2.26
N LYS A 45 5.31 -6.21 -1.60
CA LYS A 45 5.54 -6.73 -0.23
C LYS A 45 4.50 -6.17 0.75
N ALA A 46 4.19 -4.87 0.68
CA ALA A 46 3.17 -4.25 1.52
C ALA A 46 1.77 -4.84 1.28
N LEU A 47 1.38 -5.07 0.03
CA LEU A 47 0.09 -5.67 -0.33
C LEU A 47 -0.05 -7.12 0.16
N ASN A 48 1.06 -7.85 0.29
CA ASN A 48 1.04 -9.22 0.78
C ASN A 48 1.07 -9.30 2.31
N SER A 49 1.80 -8.39 2.97
CA SER A 49 2.11 -8.49 4.40
C SER A 49 1.22 -7.63 5.30
N LEU A 50 0.78 -6.46 4.83
CA LEU A 50 -0.04 -5.53 5.63
C LEU A 50 -1.53 -5.81 5.46
N LYS A 51 -2.30 -5.55 6.52
CA LYS A 51 -3.76 -5.61 6.45
C LYS A 51 -4.30 -4.40 5.67
N TRP A 52 -5.48 -4.57 5.07
CA TRP A 52 -6.16 -3.48 4.34
C TRP A 52 -6.28 -2.18 5.15
N TYR A 53 -6.71 -2.27 6.41
CA TYR A 53 -6.81 -1.09 7.29
C TYR A 53 -5.46 -0.37 7.44
N GLU A 54 -4.35 -1.11 7.53
CA GLU A 54 -3.01 -0.55 7.70
C GLU A 54 -2.56 0.18 6.44
N LEU A 55 -2.80 -0.43 5.27
CA LEU A 55 -2.55 0.19 3.97
C LEU A 55 -3.38 1.47 3.80
N THR A 56 -4.68 1.45 4.13
CA THR A 56 -5.54 2.63 4.02
C THR A 56 -5.14 3.74 4.97
N LYS A 57 -4.61 3.40 6.14
CA LYS A 57 -4.11 4.38 7.10
C LYS A 57 -2.76 4.96 6.67
N LEU A 58 -1.91 4.15 6.05
CA LEU A 58 -0.57 4.56 5.61
C LEU A 58 -0.63 5.48 4.39
N LEU A 59 -1.46 5.15 3.40
CA LEU A 59 -1.48 5.83 2.11
C LEU A 59 -2.68 6.76 1.92
N GLY A 60 -3.78 6.49 2.64
CA GLY A 60 -5.07 7.09 2.33
C GLY A 60 -5.73 6.44 1.11
N LYS A 61 -7.04 6.68 1.00
CA LYS A 61 -7.89 6.06 -0.03
C LYS A 61 -7.45 6.40 -1.46
N GLN A 62 -7.21 7.68 -1.72
CA GLN A 62 -6.94 8.17 -3.07
C GLN A 62 -5.59 7.67 -3.60
N ASN A 63 -4.55 7.72 -2.78
CA ASN A 63 -3.22 7.25 -3.19
C ASN A 63 -3.21 5.73 -3.38
N LEU A 64 -3.93 4.97 -2.55
CA LEU A 64 -4.11 3.53 -2.79
C LEU A 64 -4.76 3.24 -4.14
N LEU A 65 -5.80 4.00 -4.52
CA LEU A 65 -6.45 3.83 -5.81
C LEU A 65 -5.49 4.11 -6.97
N VAL A 66 -4.65 5.14 -6.85
CA VAL A 66 -3.64 5.51 -7.85
C VAL A 66 -2.54 4.44 -7.96
N LEU A 67 -2.05 3.93 -6.83
CA LEU A 67 -0.97 2.93 -6.79
C LEU A 67 -1.44 1.52 -7.19
N LEU A 68 -2.70 1.16 -6.93
CA LEU A 68 -3.28 -0.14 -7.31
C LEU A 68 -3.60 -0.19 -8.81
N THR A 69 -2.57 -0.15 -9.64
CA THR A 69 -2.69 -0.30 -11.10
C THR A 69 -2.97 -1.75 -11.50
N ASP A 70 -3.46 -1.98 -12.72
CA ASP A 70 -3.61 -3.34 -13.26
C ASP A 70 -2.28 -4.09 -13.30
N THR A 71 -1.20 -3.37 -13.62
CA THR A 71 0.16 -3.92 -13.63
C THR A 71 0.56 -4.41 -12.25
N THR A 72 0.36 -3.60 -11.21
CA THR A 72 0.65 -3.98 -9.83
C THR A 72 -0.18 -5.18 -9.40
N ILE A 73 -1.49 -5.19 -9.69
CA ILE A 73 -2.39 -6.29 -9.32
C ILE A 73 -1.97 -7.61 -9.99
N ARG A 74 -1.55 -7.58 -11.27
CA ARG A 74 -1.11 -8.78 -12.00
C ARG A 74 0.16 -9.41 -11.40
N LYS A 75 1.02 -8.61 -10.78
CA LYS A 75 2.25 -9.08 -10.11
C LYS A 75 1.97 -9.83 -8.80
N LEU A 76 0.78 -9.70 -8.23
CA LEU A 76 0.44 -10.36 -6.97
C LEU A 76 0.29 -11.88 -7.13
N TYR A 77 0.73 -12.61 -6.13
CA TYR A 77 0.56 -14.05 -6.00
C TYR A 77 0.19 -14.38 -4.53
N PRO A 78 -0.70 -15.34 -4.27
CA PRO A 78 -1.40 -16.20 -5.23
C PRO A 78 -2.56 -15.49 -5.95
N VAL A 79 -3.19 -16.16 -6.93
CA VAL A 79 -4.29 -15.59 -7.76
C VAL A 79 -5.41 -14.97 -6.91
N GLN A 80 -5.70 -15.52 -5.74
CA GLN A 80 -6.71 -14.99 -4.82
C GLN A 80 -6.40 -13.55 -4.39
N ARG A 81 -5.12 -13.18 -4.26
CA ARG A 81 -4.71 -11.80 -3.97
C ARG A 81 -5.04 -10.87 -5.12
N ARG A 82 -4.89 -11.32 -6.37
CA ARG A 82 -5.28 -10.54 -7.56
C ARG A 82 -6.77 -10.23 -7.50
N THR A 83 -7.61 -11.26 -7.30
CA THR A 83 -9.06 -11.11 -7.19
C THR A 83 -9.45 -10.16 -6.05
N TYR A 84 -8.81 -10.30 -4.88
CA TYR A 84 -9.04 -9.42 -3.74
C TYR A 84 -8.77 -7.95 -4.08
N TYR A 85 -7.58 -7.65 -4.64
CA TYR A 85 -7.20 -6.26 -4.92
C TYR A 85 -7.89 -5.67 -6.16
N THR A 86 -8.28 -6.49 -7.14
CA THR A 86 -9.20 -6.06 -8.21
C THR A 86 -10.53 -5.58 -7.63
N ASN A 87 -11.12 -6.35 -6.71
CA ASN A 87 -12.36 -5.97 -6.04
C ASN A 87 -12.18 -4.73 -5.17
N ALA A 88 -11.07 -4.65 -4.42
CA ALA A 88 -10.75 -3.50 -3.60
C ALA A 88 -10.61 -2.22 -4.44
N ARG A 89 -9.88 -2.27 -5.57
CA ARG A 89 -9.76 -1.15 -6.52
C ARG A 89 -11.13 -0.72 -7.07
N ARG A 90 -11.97 -1.68 -7.46
CA ARG A 90 -13.34 -1.40 -7.93
C ARG A 90 -14.17 -0.67 -6.87
N LEU A 91 -14.10 -1.11 -5.61
CA LEU A 91 -14.80 -0.45 -4.49
C LEU A 91 -14.23 0.95 -4.24
N LEU A 92 -12.90 1.09 -4.21
CA LEU A 92 -12.25 2.39 -4.03
C LEU A 92 -12.70 3.40 -5.10
N SER A 93 -12.76 2.98 -6.36
CA SER A 93 -13.21 3.80 -7.49
C SER A 93 -14.71 4.12 -7.46
N LYS A 94 -15.56 3.18 -7.01
CA LYS A 94 -17.01 3.43 -6.91
C LYS A 94 -17.34 4.45 -5.83
N TYR A 95 -16.61 4.40 -4.72
CA TYR A 95 -16.87 5.24 -3.55
C TYR A 95 -15.90 6.43 -3.45
N SER A 96 -14.99 6.62 -4.40
CA SER A 96 -14.21 7.87 -4.47
C SER A 96 -15.22 8.97 -4.76
N VAL A 97 -15.62 9.68 -3.71
CA VAL A 97 -16.60 10.75 -3.79
C VAL A 97 -16.04 11.77 -4.76
N SER A 98 -16.73 11.98 -5.88
CA SER A 98 -16.52 13.17 -6.69
C SER A 98 -16.62 14.36 -5.74
N THR A 99 -15.61 15.21 -5.68
CA THR A 99 -15.70 16.53 -5.04
C THR A 99 -16.67 17.46 -5.80
N SER A 100 -17.80 16.93 -6.27
CA SER A 100 -18.93 17.65 -6.88
C SER A 100 -19.94 17.98 -5.79
N GLY A 101 -19.47 18.74 -4.79
CA GLY A 101 -20.28 19.28 -3.69
C GLY A 101 -19.81 20.66 -3.24
N GLN A 102 -19.00 21.34 -4.06
CA GLN A 102 -18.84 22.80 -4.01
C GLN A 102 -19.41 23.35 -5.32
N SER A 103 -20.70 23.62 -5.30
CA SER A 103 -21.38 24.43 -6.30
C SER A 103 -22.49 25.16 -5.55
N ALA A 104 -22.48 26.49 -5.73
CA ALA A 104 -23.21 27.54 -5.01
C ALA A 104 -22.55 28.02 -3.72
#